data_AF-V9LHP5-F1
#
_entry.id   AF-V9LHP5-F1
#
_cell.length_a   1.000
_cell.length_b   1.000
_cell.length_c   1.000
_cell.angle_alpha   90.00
_cell.angle_beta   90.00
_cell.angle_gamma   90.00
#
_symmetry.space_group_name_H-M   'P 1'
#
loop_
_entity.id
_entity.type
_entity.pdbx_description
1 polymer ?
#
loop_
_entity_poly.entity_id
_entity_poly.type
_entity_poly.pdbx_seq_one_letter_code
_entity_poly.pdbx_strand_id
1 'polypeptide(L)'
;PVLMERSDSCRHRPSLLLVIKSRPPHFENRQAIRQSWGGLRKTGDVTLGRVFLLGEQGKADHYPDLSRLLAVEQREFGDLLQWGFRDTFFNLTLKEILFQRWLAERCPGPRYIFKGDDDVFVNTDRMLDYVLGLGRRQRRNLFVGDTILDALPSRDLRQKYYIPRAFYAG
;
A
#
# COMPACT_ATOMS: atom_id res chain seq x y z
N PRO A 1 -5.58 -8.53 14.31
CA PRO A 1 -6.94 -7.93 14.31
C PRO A 1 -6.94 -6.65 13.47
N VAL A 2 -8.07 -6.22 12.89
CA VAL A 2 -8.17 -4.88 12.29
C VAL A 2 -8.37 -3.87 13.43
N LEU A 3 -7.56 -2.81 13.48
CA LEU A 3 -7.59 -1.79 14.54
C LEU A 3 -8.26 -0.51 14.09
N MET A 4 -7.98 -0.09 12.85
CA MET A 4 -8.65 1.03 12.22
C MET A 4 -9.18 0.57 10.88
N GLU A 5 -10.49 0.64 10.76
CA GLU A 5 -11.21 0.39 9.53
C GLU A 5 -12.18 1.54 9.31
N ARG A 6 -11.90 2.35 8.31
CA ARG A 6 -12.94 3.15 7.65
C ARG A 6 -12.46 3.38 6.22
N SER A 7 -13.11 2.74 5.26
CA SER A 7 -12.73 2.82 3.85
C SER A 7 -13.82 3.51 3.04
N ASP A 8 -13.97 4.81 3.23
CA ASP A 8 -14.75 5.62 2.29
C ASP A 8 -14.16 5.51 0.88
N SER A 9 -12.85 5.23 0.79
CA SER A 9 -12.10 4.87 -0.42
C SER A 9 -12.70 3.73 -1.24
N CYS A 10 -13.45 2.81 -0.63
CA CYS A 10 -14.09 1.68 -1.33
C CYS A 10 -15.61 1.83 -1.49
N ARG A 11 -16.24 2.80 -0.83
CA ARG A 11 -17.69 3.04 -0.96
C ARG A 11 -18.08 3.40 -2.39
N HIS A 12 -17.24 4.16 -3.08
CA HIS A 12 -17.49 4.60 -4.45
C HIS A 12 -16.99 3.63 -5.52
N ARG A 13 -16.58 2.40 -5.14
CA ARG A 13 -16.08 1.35 -6.05
C ARG A 13 -15.08 1.91 -7.08
N PRO A 14 -13.91 2.39 -6.62
CA PRO A 14 -12.95 3.02 -7.51
C PRO A 14 -12.52 2.04 -8.61
N SER A 15 -12.28 2.52 -9.82
CA SER A 15 -11.77 1.69 -10.91
C SER A 15 -10.29 1.35 -10.69
N LEU A 16 -9.54 2.29 -10.12
CA LEU A 16 -8.14 2.15 -9.72
C LEU A 16 -8.00 2.44 -8.23
N LEU A 17 -7.45 1.50 -7.47
CA LEU A 17 -7.12 1.69 -6.07
C LEU A 17 -5.61 1.88 -5.90
N LEU A 18 -5.21 3.02 -5.35
CA LEU A 18 -3.84 3.30 -4.92
C LEU A 18 -3.64 2.72 -3.51
N VAL A 19 -2.76 1.73 -3.37
CA VAL A 19 -2.51 0.98 -2.14
C VAL A 19 -1.09 1.26 -1.68
N ILE A 20 -0.95 2.13 -0.69
CA ILE A 20 0.35 2.67 -0.30
C ILE A 20 0.78 2.09 1.03
N LYS A 21 1.91 1.38 1.04
CA LYS A 21 2.54 0.93 2.28
C LYS A 21 3.08 2.16 3.01
N SER A 22 2.64 2.37 4.25
CA SER A 22 3.11 3.47 5.10
C SER A 22 3.36 2.97 6.52
N ARG A 23 3.78 3.87 7.41
CA ARG A 23 4.02 3.61 8.84
C ARG A 23 3.36 4.68 9.70
N PRO A 24 2.97 4.37 10.95
CA PRO A 24 2.38 5.35 11.88
C PRO A 24 3.00 6.77 11.85
N PRO A 25 4.34 6.95 11.97
CA PRO A 25 4.95 8.28 12.01
C PRO A 25 4.98 9.04 10.68
N HIS A 26 4.70 8.41 9.53
CA HIS A 26 4.84 9.02 8.21
C HIS A 26 3.65 9.90 7.81
N PHE A 27 3.19 10.78 8.72
CA PHE A 27 2.07 11.69 8.47
C PHE A 27 2.33 12.62 7.29
N GLU A 28 3.53 13.20 7.21
CA GLU A 28 3.91 14.13 6.14
C GLU A 28 3.95 13.45 4.77
N ASN A 29 4.52 12.25 4.67
CA ASN A 29 4.52 11.48 3.42
C ASN A 29 3.09 11.21 2.95
N ARG A 30 2.24 10.71 3.85
CA ARG A 30 0.82 10.48 3.52
C ARG A 30 0.17 11.76 3.05
N GLN A 31 0.35 12.88 3.75
CA GLN A 31 -0.22 14.17 3.40
C GLN A 31 0.27 14.69 2.04
N ALA A 32 1.57 14.61 1.78
CA ALA A 32 2.16 14.97 0.50
C ALA A 32 1.56 14.14 -0.65
N ILE A 33 1.36 12.84 -0.44
CA ILE A 33 0.67 11.97 -1.40
C ILE A 33 -0.78 12.40 -1.60
N ARG A 34 -1.50 12.78 -0.52
CA ARG A 34 -2.89 13.29 -0.64
C ARG A 34 -2.99 14.54 -1.51
N GLN A 35 -2.01 15.44 -1.36
CA GLN A 35 -1.95 16.73 -2.04
C GLN A 35 -1.27 16.67 -3.41
N SER A 36 -0.78 15.51 -3.83
CA SER A 36 -0.08 15.33 -5.11
C SER A 36 -0.63 14.13 -5.89
N TRP A 37 0.22 13.15 -6.21
CA TRP A 37 -0.07 12.06 -7.12
C TRP A 37 -1.14 11.09 -6.62
N GLY A 38 -1.38 11.04 -5.32
CA GLY A 38 -2.41 10.21 -4.71
C GLY A 38 -3.77 10.88 -4.62
N GLY A 39 -3.93 12.13 -5.06
CA GLY A 39 -5.17 12.90 -4.94
C GLY A 39 -6.38 12.19 -5.55
N LEU A 40 -7.50 12.17 -4.82
CA LEU A 40 -8.74 11.55 -5.29
C LEU A 40 -9.31 12.37 -6.43
N ARG A 41 -9.68 11.71 -7.53
CA ARG A 41 -10.28 12.36 -8.70
C ARG A 41 -11.06 11.36 -9.55
N LYS A 42 -11.91 11.90 -10.41
CA LYS A 42 -12.58 11.17 -11.48
C LYS A 42 -12.11 11.74 -12.81
N THR A 43 -11.55 10.89 -13.66
CA THR A 43 -11.09 11.26 -15.00
C THR A 43 -11.80 10.36 -16.01
N GLY A 44 -12.78 10.92 -16.73
CA GLY A 44 -13.70 10.14 -17.57
C GLY A 44 -14.45 9.10 -16.73
N ASP A 45 -14.35 7.83 -17.14
CA ASP A 45 -14.97 6.69 -16.45
C ASP A 45 -14.08 6.08 -15.35
N VAL A 46 -12.88 6.63 -15.12
CA VAL A 46 -11.96 6.12 -14.11
C VAL A 46 -12.09 6.92 -12.82
N THR A 47 -12.50 6.22 -11.76
CA THR A 47 -12.52 6.76 -10.39
C THR A 47 -11.30 6.26 -9.63
N LEU A 48 -10.56 7.18 -9.00
CA LEU A 48 -9.41 6.84 -8.17
C LEU A 48 -9.82 6.74 -6.70
N GLY A 49 -9.41 5.65 -6.05
CA GLY A 49 -9.43 5.50 -4.60
C GLY A 49 -8.01 5.40 -4.07
N ARG A 50 -7.83 5.67 -2.78
CA ARG A 50 -6.53 5.56 -2.10
C ARG A 50 -6.71 4.95 -0.72
N VAL A 51 -5.79 4.05 -0.33
CA VAL A 51 -5.68 3.52 1.03
C VAL A 51 -4.22 3.44 1.45
N PHE A 52 -3.94 3.77 2.71
CA PHE A 52 -2.64 3.60 3.35
C PHE A 52 -2.64 2.39 4.27
N LEU A 53 -1.64 1.52 4.14
CA LEU A 53 -1.51 0.28 4.90
C LEU A 53 -0.54 0.44 6.07
N LEU A 54 -1.05 0.31 7.29
CA LEU A 54 -0.30 0.48 8.54
C LEU A 54 -0.34 -0.79 9.39
N GLY A 55 0.75 -1.04 10.11
CA GLY A 55 0.76 -1.86 11.31
C GLY A 55 0.80 -1.01 12.58
N GLU A 56 1.23 -1.61 13.68
CA GLU A 56 1.52 -0.94 14.94
C GLU A 56 3.01 -0.62 15.06
N GLN A 57 3.31 0.55 15.62
CA GLN A 57 4.63 0.88 16.15
C GLN A 57 4.44 1.44 17.55
N GLY A 58 5.27 1.01 18.48
CA GLY A 58 5.15 1.42 19.88
C GLY A 58 6.49 1.51 20.57
N LYS A 59 6.45 1.51 21.91
CA LYS A 59 7.65 1.68 22.76
C LYS A 59 8.74 0.64 22.48
N ALA A 60 8.35 -0.61 22.14
CA ALA A 60 9.28 -1.68 21.79
C ALA A 60 10.09 -1.40 20.49
N ASP A 61 9.64 -0.43 19.70
CA ASP A 61 10.27 0.05 18.48
C ASP A 61 10.88 1.45 18.65
N HIS A 62 10.96 1.96 19.88
CA HIS A 62 11.41 3.33 20.21
C HIS A 62 10.57 4.45 19.58
N TYR A 63 9.30 4.17 19.24
CA TYR A 63 8.36 5.18 18.76
C TYR A 63 7.45 5.70 19.89
N PRO A 64 7.07 6.99 19.85
CA PRO A 64 6.04 7.52 20.72
C PRO A 64 4.67 6.88 20.42
N ASP A 65 3.74 6.96 21.37
CA ASP A 65 2.36 6.56 21.11
C ASP A 65 1.67 7.60 20.20
N LEU A 66 1.42 7.19 18.96
CA LEU A 66 0.79 8.00 17.92
C LEU A 66 -0.69 7.64 17.70
N SER A 67 -1.26 6.76 18.51
CA SER A 67 -2.63 6.25 18.34
C SER A 67 -3.69 7.36 18.24
N ARG A 68 -3.57 8.40 19.09
CA ARG A 68 -4.48 9.56 19.08
C ARG A 68 -4.36 10.38 17.80
N LEU A 69 -3.15 10.59 17.30
CA LEU A 69 -2.91 11.34 16.07
C LEU A 69 -3.41 10.57 14.84
N LEU A 70 -3.17 9.26 14.79
CA LEU A 70 -3.73 8.39 13.76
C LEU A 70 -5.27 8.39 13.79
N ALA A 71 -5.88 8.42 14.97
CA ALA A 71 -7.33 8.51 15.09
C ALA A 71 -7.88 9.85 14.58
N VAL A 72 -7.14 10.96 14.75
CA VAL A 72 -7.49 12.26 14.15
C VAL A 72 -7.38 12.16 12.63
N GLU A 73 -6.26 11.67 12.11
CA GLU A 73 -6.03 11.50 10.67
C GLU A 73 -7.10 10.61 10.02
N GLN A 74 -7.45 9.49 10.67
CA GLN A 74 -8.47 8.58 10.17
C GLN A 74 -9.87 9.18 10.18
N ARG A 75 -10.18 10.05 11.14
CA ARG A 75 -11.46 10.79 11.16
C ARG A 75 -11.52 11.83 10.04
N GLU A 76 -10.41 12.48 9.74
CA GLU A 76 -10.33 13.53 8.73
C GLU A 76 -10.38 12.95 7.31
N PHE A 77 -9.57 11.91 7.03
CA PHE A 77 -9.36 11.43 5.66
C PHE A 77 -10.02 10.09 5.35
N GLY A 78 -10.27 9.25 6.35
CA GLY A 78 -10.93 7.95 6.16
C GLY A 78 -10.21 7.02 5.17
N ASP A 79 -8.89 7.11 5.08
CA ASP A 79 -8.06 6.38 4.10
C ASP A 79 -6.96 5.52 4.75
N LEU A 80 -6.95 5.34 6.07
CA LEU A 80 -6.04 4.43 6.76
C LEU A 80 -6.67 3.05 6.97
N LEU A 81 -5.87 2.02 6.72
CA LEU A 81 -6.15 0.64 7.06
C LEU A 81 -5.05 0.13 7.98
N GLN A 82 -5.37 -0.08 9.25
CA GLN A 82 -4.41 -0.46 10.27
C GLN A 82 -4.75 -1.82 10.88
N TRP A 83 -3.76 -2.70 10.93
CA TRP A 83 -3.86 -3.99 11.62
C TRP A 83 -2.96 -4.04 12.85
N GLY A 84 -3.39 -4.84 13.83
CA GLY A 84 -2.66 -5.10 15.06
C GLY A 84 -1.53 -6.11 14.89
N PHE A 85 -0.50 -5.73 14.12
CA PHE A 85 0.76 -6.45 14.03
C PHE A 85 1.91 -5.43 14.07
N ARG A 86 3.07 -5.82 14.61
CA ARG A 86 4.25 -4.96 14.68
C ARG A 86 4.78 -4.63 13.28
N ASP A 87 4.81 -3.36 12.90
CA ASP A 87 5.18 -2.88 11.57
C ASP A 87 6.70 -2.85 11.39
N THR A 88 7.25 -3.99 10.97
CA THR A 88 8.67 -4.19 10.72
C THR A 88 8.92 -4.55 9.25
N PHE A 89 10.16 -4.40 8.80
CA PHE A 89 10.56 -4.79 7.45
C PHE A 89 10.23 -6.26 7.13
N PHE A 90 10.48 -7.19 8.06
CA PHE A 90 10.16 -8.61 7.87
C PHE A 90 8.66 -8.91 7.86
N ASN A 91 7.84 -8.06 8.48
CA ASN A 91 6.39 -8.21 8.49
C ASN A 91 5.69 -7.57 7.28
N LEU A 92 6.42 -7.05 6.28
CA LEU A 92 5.81 -6.50 5.07
C LEU A 92 5.04 -7.56 4.27
N THR A 93 5.46 -8.82 4.29
CA THR A 93 4.70 -9.93 3.68
C THR A 93 3.37 -10.16 4.41
N LEU A 94 3.36 -10.08 5.75
CA LEU A 94 2.13 -10.15 6.53
C LEU A 94 1.20 -8.98 6.20
N LYS A 95 1.74 -7.75 6.10
CA LYS A 95 0.98 -6.57 5.65
C LYS A 95 0.32 -6.81 4.30
N GLU A 96 1.01 -7.45 3.36
CA GLU A 96 0.45 -7.79 2.06
C GLU A 96 -0.67 -8.81 2.13
N ILE A 97 -0.47 -9.92 2.87
CA ILE A 97 -1.49 -10.97 3.02
C ILE A 97 -2.76 -10.38 3.65
N LEU A 98 -2.60 -9.52 4.66
CA LEU A 98 -3.72 -8.86 5.33
C LEU A 98 -4.46 -7.90 4.39
N PHE A 99 -3.74 -7.14 3.57
CA PHE A 99 -4.35 -6.29 2.54
C PHE A 99 -5.12 -7.11 1.51
N GLN A 100 -4.55 -8.19 0.97
CA GLN A 100 -5.20 -9.05 -0.01
C GLN A 100 -6.50 -9.65 0.54
N ARG A 101 -6.47 -10.10 1.81
CA ARG A 101 -7.68 -10.58 2.49
C ARG A 101 -8.74 -9.48 2.61
N TRP A 102 -8.36 -8.29 3.06
CA TRP A 102 -9.28 -7.17 3.18
C TRP A 102 -9.88 -6.76 1.84
N LEU A 103 -9.07 -6.72 0.78
CA LEU A 103 -9.52 -6.42 -0.58
C LEU A 103 -10.60 -7.41 -1.02
N ALA A 104 -10.37 -8.71 -0.82
CA ALA A 104 -11.32 -9.76 -1.18
C ALA A 104 -12.63 -9.70 -0.37
N GLU A 105 -12.54 -9.43 0.94
CA GLU A 105 -13.70 -9.47 1.85
C GLU A 105 -14.49 -8.16 1.92
N ARG A 106 -13.83 -7.01 1.70
CA ARG A 106 -14.38 -5.67 1.99
C ARG A 106 -14.38 -4.71 0.81
N CYS A 107 -13.51 -4.91 -0.18
CA CYS A 107 -13.41 -4.02 -1.34
C CYS A 107 -13.26 -4.75 -2.68
N PRO A 108 -14.23 -5.61 -3.09
CA PRO A 108 -14.13 -6.38 -4.34
C PRO A 108 -14.37 -5.56 -5.63
N GLY A 109 -14.26 -4.23 -5.56
CA GLY A 109 -14.64 -3.31 -6.65
C GLY A 109 -13.52 -2.84 -7.60
N PRO A 110 -12.26 -2.67 -7.17
CA PRO A 110 -11.21 -2.16 -8.03
C PRO A 110 -10.91 -3.07 -9.21
N ARG A 111 -10.82 -2.46 -10.40
CA ARG A 111 -10.39 -3.14 -11.63
C ARG A 111 -8.87 -3.25 -11.70
N TYR A 112 -8.18 -2.24 -11.17
CA TYR A 112 -6.73 -2.18 -11.09
C TYR A 112 -6.30 -1.75 -9.70
N ILE A 113 -5.11 -2.20 -9.32
CA ILE A 113 -4.45 -1.83 -8.08
C ILE A 113 -3.06 -1.33 -8.45
N PHE A 114 -2.75 -0.12 -8.02
CA PHE A 114 -1.37 0.32 -7.92
C PHE A 114 -0.91 0.07 -6.49
N LYS A 115 0.23 -0.59 -6.32
CA LYS A 115 0.83 -0.78 -5.00
C LYS A 115 2.20 -0.14 -4.96
N GLY A 116 2.46 0.69 -3.96
CA GLY A 116 3.71 1.42 -3.81
C GLY A 116 4.10 1.65 -2.35
N ASP A 117 5.28 2.21 -2.14
CA ASP A 117 5.73 2.75 -0.87
C ASP A 117 5.36 4.23 -0.75
N ASP A 118 5.49 4.82 0.45
CA ASP A 118 5.14 6.22 0.70
C ASP A 118 6.30 7.21 0.44
N ASP A 119 7.44 6.71 -0.03
CA ASP A 119 8.65 7.46 -0.34
C ASP A 119 8.94 7.54 -1.85
N VAL A 120 7.94 7.26 -2.69
CA VAL A 120 8.05 7.34 -4.15
C VAL A 120 7.19 8.47 -4.73
N PHE A 121 7.55 8.92 -5.93
CA PHE A 121 6.70 9.74 -6.79
C PHE A 121 6.07 8.87 -7.88
N VAL A 122 4.78 9.08 -8.13
CA VAL A 122 4.05 8.38 -9.19
C VAL A 122 3.47 9.40 -10.16
N ASN A 123 3.74 9.25 -11.45
CA ASN A 123 3.01 10.00 -12.46
C ASN A 123 1.67 9.28 -12.75
N THR A 124 0.66 9.58 -11.93
CA THR A 124 -0.64 8.90 -11.98
C THR A 124 -1.35 9.08 -13.33
N ASP A 125 -1.16 10.22 -14.01
CA ASP A 125 -1.74 10.45 -15.34
C ASP A 125 -1.13 9.51 -16.39
N ARG A 126 0.21 9.41 -16.43
CA ARG A 126 0.90 8.47 -17.33
C ARG A 126 0.56 7.02 -17.05
N MET A 127 0.39 6.66 -15.77
CA MET A 127 -0.04 5.31 -15.40
C MET A 127 -1.46 5.02 -15.91
N LEU A 128 -2.38 5.99 -15.81
CA LEU A 128 -3.73 5.84 -16.34
C LEU A 128 -3.73 5.71 -17.86
N ASP A 129 -2.99 6.56 -18.57
CA ASP A 129 -2.81 6.47 -20.03
C ASP A 129 -2.34 5.08 -20.45
N TYR A 130 -1.33 4.55 -19.75
CA TYR A 130 -0.80 3.21 -19.99
C TYR A 130 -1.89 2.14 -19.81
N VAL A 131 -2.56 2.10 -18.67
CA VAL A 131 -3.55 1.05 -18.36
C VAL A 131 -4.77 1.12 -19.29
N LEU A 132 -5.20 2.33 -19.65
CA LEU A 132 -6.33 2.56 -20.55
C LEU A 132 -5.99 2.25 -22.02
N GLY A 133 -4.72 2.41 -22.41
CA GLY A 133 -4.22 2.09 -23.76
C GLY A 133 -4.06 0.59 -24.04
N LEU A 134 -3.97 -0.27 -23.02
CA LEU A 134 -3.80 -1.72 -23.19
C LEU A 134 -4.96 -2.39 -23.93
N GLY A 135 -4.72 -3.47 -24.66
CA GLY A 135 -5.80 -4.30 -25.24
C GLY A 135 -6.60 -5.06 -24.16
N ARG A 136 -7.84 -5.49 -24.49
CA ARG A 136 -8.71 -6.24 -23.54
C ARG A 136 -8.04 -7.47 -22.92
N ARG A 137 -7.22 -8.21 -23.69
CA ARG A 137 -6.50 -9.40 -23.20
C ARG A 137 -5.39 -9.03 -22.21
N GLN A 138 -4.59 -8.01 -22.53
CA GLN A 138 -3.49 -7.54 -21.67
C GLN A 138 -4.01 -7.02 -20.32
N ARG A 139 -5.19 -6.38 -20.31
CA ARG A 139 -5.81 -5.86 -19.09
C ARG A 139 -6.26 -6.92 -18.09
N ARG A 140 -6.50 -8.18 -18.51
CA ARG A 140 -7.05 -9.22 -17.61
C ARG A 140 -6.04 -9.74 -16.59
N ASN A 141 -4.79 -9.92 -17.01
CA ASN A 141 -3.72 -10.49 -16.19
C ASN A 141 -2.57 -9.48 -16.04
N LEU A 142 -2.90 -8.19 -15.94
CA LEU A 142 -1.90 -7.14 -15.86
C LEU A 142 -1.17 -7.22 -14.52
N PHE A 143 0.13 -7.47 -14.58
CA PHE A 143 1.06 -7.32 -13.47
C PHE A 143 2.36 -6.76 -14.05
N VAL A 144 2.69 -5.52 -13.72
CA VAL A 144 3.82 -4.80 -14.31
C VAL A 144 4.55 -3.99 -13.26
N GLY A 145 5.85 -3.78 -13.47
CA GLY A 145 6.74 -3.03 -12.58
C GLY A 145 8.19 -3.22 -13.01
N ASP A 146 9.11 -2.84 -12.14
CA ASP A 146 10.52 -3.22 -12.28
C ASP A 146 10.68 -4.70 -11.86
N THR A 147 10.99 -5.56 -12.83
CA THR A 147 11.02 -7.01 -12.64
C THR A 147 12.45 -7.54 -12.69
N ILE A 148 12.85 -8.24 -11.64
CA ILE A 148 14.16 -8.89 -11.56
C ILE A 148 13.96 -10.39 -11.78
N LEU A 149 14.66 -10.94 -12.77
CA LEU A 149 14.72 -12.37 -13.03
C LEU A 149 15.94 -12.98 -12.33
N ASP A 150 15.82 -14.25 -11.95
CA ASP A 150 16.92 -15.04 -11.38
C ASP A 150 17.59 -14.43 -10.12
N ALA A 151 16.82 -13.66 -9.34
CA ALA A 151 17.30 -13.08 -8.09
C ALA A 151 17.60 -14.18 -7.05
N LEU A 152 18.74 -14.05 -6.36
CA LEU A 152 19.14 -14.95 -5.28
C LEU A 152 19.05 -14.24 -3.91
N PRO A 153 18.78 -14.97 -2.82
CA PRO A 153 18.78 -14.39 -1.48
C PRO A 153 20.16 -13.82 -1.15
N SER A 154 20.20 -12.56 -0.73
CA SER A 154 21.46 -11.93 -0.32
C SER A 154 22.03 -12.65 0.91
N ARG A 155 23.31 -13.04 0.84
CA ARG A 155 24.05 -13.69 1.93
C ARG A 155 25.03 -12.75 2.63
N ASP A 156 25.10 -11.50 2.19
CA ASP A 156 25.92 -10.48 2.82
C ASP A 156 25.20 -9.92 4.05
N LEU A 157 25.80 -10.11 5.23
CA LEU A 157 25.29 -9.65 6.52
C LEU A 157 25.13 -8.12 6.62
N ARG A 158 25.78 -7.36 5.74
CA ARG A 158 25.69 -5.90 5.71
C ARG A 158 24.51 -5.40 4.87
N GLN A 159 23.87 -6.28 4.10
CA GLN A 159 22.75 -5.91 3.24
C GLN A 159 21.44 -5.90 4.01
N LYS A 160 20.60 -4.91 3.72
CA LYS A 160 19.24 -4.79 4.27
C LYS A 160 18.38 -6.04 4.02
N TYR A 161 18.60 -6.71 2.89
CA TYR A 161 17.86 -7.90 2.43
C TYR A 161 18.59 -9.22 2.75
N TYR A 162 19.50 -9.23 3.74
CA TYR A 162 20.19 -10.45 4.17
C TYR A 162 19.20 -11.55 4.60
N ILE A 163 19.38 -12.75 4.06
CA ILE A 163 18.65 -13.95 4.45
C ILE A 163 19.66 -15.06 4.83
N PRO A 164 19.64 -15.60 6.05
CA PRO A 164 20.46 -16.75 6.43
C PRO A 164 20.10 -18.01 5.63
N ARG A 165 21.10 -18.88 5.37
CA ARG A 165 20.85 -20.19 4.72
C ARG A 165 19.92 -21.07 5.55
N ALA A 166 20.01 -21.00 6.88
CA ALA A 166 19.12 -21.73 7.77
C ALA A 166 17.65 -21.26 7.71
N PHE A 167 17.40 -20.03 7.24
CA PHE A 167 16.05 -19.51 7.06
C PHE A 167 15.47 -19.88 5.70
N TYR A 168 16.28 -19.74 4.64
CA TYR A 168 15.90 -20.10 3.29
C TYR A 168 17.15 -20.50 2.51
N ALA A 169 17.18 -21.75 2.06
CA ALA A 169 18.35 -22.32 1.40
C ALA A 169 18.58 -21.72 0.00
N GLY A 170 17.49 -21.39 -0.71
CA GLY A 170 17.52 -21.18 -2.15
C GLY A 170 17.66 -22.51 -2.85
#